data_AF-A0A218PU18-F1
#
_entry.id   AF-A0A218PU18-F1
#
_cell.length_a   1.000
_cell.length_b   1.000
_cell.length_c   1.000
_cell.angle_alpha   90.00
_cell.angle_beta   90.00
_cell.angle_gamma   90.00
#
_symmetry.space_group_name_H-M   'P 1'
#
loop_
_entity.id
_entity.type
_entity.pdbx_description
1 polymer ?
#
loop_
_entity_poly.entity_id
_entity_poly.type
_entity_poly.pdbx_seq_one_letter_code
_entity_poly.pdbx_strand_id
1 'polypeptide(L)'
;MNLGYLRQAITHQSLGQVVSHYAYRSIQRLFDVSIFRCLLVQDSTVIRNPMPSGTDCRFVTADRLRQEAAVTGSGLDAEEVERLLKSGEECFGAFVDGVLASYLWFSPGPAHLVDDVFVRFDPAYAYSRWAFTRSEYRGKQLHAICKQSALDEFTARGRLGIISVVYAWNSHSLSAAAKLGCVRVGLLGIVWGKLWTSKNCRRVGLSLERSPNGKIPMMKSRR
;
A
#
# COMPACT_ATOMS: atom_id res chain seq x y z
N MET A 1 28.26 7.08 -15.83
CA MET A 1 28.01 6.25 -14.63
C MET A 1 27.37 4.95 -15.09
N ASN A 2 28.00 3.80 -14.80
CA ASN A 2 27.88 2.56 -15.57
C ASN A 2 26.61 1.76 -15.19
N LEU A 3 25.72 1.47 -16.17
CA LEU A 3 24.47 0.71 -15.98
C LEU A 3 24.66 -0.69 -15.37
N GLY A 4 25.90 -1.21 -15.37
CA GLY A 4 26.26 -2.49 -14.75
C GLY A 4 26.05 -2.54 -13.23
N TYR A 5 26.26 -1.43 -12.51
CA TYR A 5 26.13 -1.41 -11.05
C TYR A 5 24.68 -1.58 -10.57
N LEU A 6 23.72 -1.04 -11.33
CA LEU A 6 22.29 -1.20 -11.04
C LEU A 6 21.80 -2.64 -11.26
N ARG A 7 22.45 -3.40 -12.15
CA ARG A 7 22.16 -4.83 -12.35
C ARG A 7 22.72 -5.70 -11.23
N GLN A 8 23.91 -5.36 -10.71
CA GLN A 8 24.60 -6.16 -9.70
C GLN A 8 23.99 -5.99 -8.29
N ALA A 9 23.38 -4.84 -7.99
CA ALA A 9 22.65 -4.60 -6.75
C ALA A 9 21.32 -5.38 -6.64
N ILE A 10 20.86 -6.02 -7.72
CA ILE A 10 19.58 -6.74 -7.79
C ILE A 10 19.74 -8.24 -7.44
N THR A 11 20.96 -8.78 -7.34
CA THR A 11 21.18 -10.24 -7.34
C THR A 11 21.71 -10.88 -6.06
N HIS A 12 21.93 -10.18 -4.95
CA HIS A 12 22.37 -10.85 -3.71
C HIS A 12 21.48 -10.54 -2.50
N GLN A 13 20.66 -11.54 -2.14
CA GLN A 13 20.06 -11.67 -0.82
C GLN A 13 20.97 -12.53 0.07
N SER A 14 21.43 -11.98 1.19
CA SER A 14 21.37 -12.58 2.53
C SER A 14 22.13 -11.67 3.52
N LEU A 15 21.67 -11.61 4.78
CA LEU A 15 22.27 -10.94 5.96
C LEU A 15 22.07 -9.42 6.23
N GLY A 16 21.34 -8.64 5.42
CA GLY A 16 21.31 -7.17 5.58
C GLY A 16 20.09 -6.50 6.24
N GLN A 17 19.15 -7.21 6.88
CA GLN A 17 17.79 -6.68 7.08
C GLN A 17 17.67 -5.50 8.07
N VAL A 18 18.54 -5.38 9.08
CA VAL A 18 18.47 -4.25 10.04
C VAL A 18 19.31 -3.04 9.60
N VAL A 19 20.48 -3.30 9.00
CA VAL A 19 21.36 -2.24 8.44
C VAL A 19 20.72 -1.58 7.20
N SER A 20 19.88 -2.32 6.47
CA SER A 20 19.20 -1.83 5.27
C SER A 20 18.14 -0.75 5.54
N HIS A 21 17.55 -0.64 6.73
CA HIS A 21 16.49 0.36 6.92
C HIS A 21 17.07 1.78 7.08
N TYR A 22 18.20 1.93 7.79
CA TYR A 22 18.82 3.24 8.05
C TYR A 22 19.77 3.66 6.93
N ALA A 23 20.57 2.75 6.36
CA ALA A 23 21.47 3.07 5.26
C ALA A 23 20.70 3.56 4.02
N TYR A 24 19.53 2.98 3.73
CA TYR A 24 18.79 3.29 2.51
C TYR A 24 17.96 4.57 2.61
N ARG A 25 17.47 4.93 3.80
CA ARG A 25 16.80 6.22 4.02
C ARG A 25 17.77 7.40 3.87
N SER A 26 19.06 7.17 4.17
CA SER A 26 20.14 8.10 3.91
C SER A 26 20.53 8.14 2.42
N ILE A 27 20.56 6.99 1.73
CA ILE A 27 20.81 6.92 0.27
C ILE A 27 19.71 7.62 -0.54
N GLN A 28 18.43 7.56 -0.12
CA GLN A 28 17.35 8.30 -0.77
C GLN A 28 17.58 9.81 -0.80
N ARG A 29 18.11 10.38 0.30
CA ARG A 29 18.43 11.81 0.38
C ARG A 29 19.69 12.18 -0.41
N LEU A 30 20.62 11.24 -0.57
CA LEU A 30 21.89 11.49 -1.25
C LEU A 30 21.79 11.42 -2.78
N PHE A 31 20.83 10.66 -3.33
CA PHE A 31 20.78 10.41 -4.78
C PHE A 31 19.47 10.78 -5.50
N ASP A 32 18.45 11.29 -4.79
CA ASP A 32 17.15 11.68 -5.37
C ASP A 32 16.54 10.57 -6.26
N VAL A 33 16.58 9.33 -5.74
CA VAL A 33 16.00 8.15 -6.38
C VAL A 33 15.04 7.46 -5.43
N SER A 34 13.78 7.33 -5.86
CA SER A 34 12.75 6.53 -5.19
C SER A 34 12.17 5.52 -6.16
N ILE A 35 12.28 4.24 -5.84
CA ILE A 35 11.76 3.14 -6.67
C ILE A 35 10.68 2.40 -5.89
N PHE A 36 9.58 2.13 -6.56
CA PHE A 36 8.43 1.42 -6.03
C PHE A 36 8.13 0.18 -6.85
N ARG A 37 7.59 -0.84 -6.19
CA ARG A 37 7.05 -2.06 -6.79
C ARG A 37 5.54 -1.94 -6.86
N CYS A 38 5.01 -2.20 -8.04
CA CYS A 38 3.58 -2.43 -8.23
C CYS A 38 3.26 -3.89 -7.91
N LEU A 39 2.29 -4.08 -7.03
CA LEU A 39 1.74 -5.37 -6.64
C LEU A 39 0.28 -5.44 -7.08
N LEU A 40 -0.11 -6.58 -7.65
CA LEU A 40 -1.47 -6.88 -8.05
C LEU A 40 -1.90 -8.19 -7.40
N VAL A 41 -3.10 -8.24 -6.84
CA VAL A 41 -3.75 -9.50 -6.46
C VAL A 41 -5.10 -9.58 -7.15
N GLN A 42 -5.40 -10.75 -7.67
CA GLN A 42 -6.65 -11.08 -8.36
C GLN A 42 -7.19 -12.39 -7.79
N ASP A 43 -8.45 -12.70 -8.07
CA ASP A 43 -9.06 -13.96 -7.64
C ASP A 43 -8.25 -15.19 -8.12
N SER A 44 -7.67 -15.12 -9.32
CA SER A 44 -6.83 -16.18 -9.88
C SER A 44 -5.46 -16.34 -9.21
N THR A 45 -5.00 -15.35 -8.44
CA THR A 45 -3.66 -15.37 -7.81
C THR A 45 -3.72 -15.36 -6.29
N VAL A 46 -4.86 -15.04 -5.68
CA VAL A 46 -4.97 -14.90 -4.24
C VAL A 46 -4.77 -16.24 -3.54
N ILE A 47 -3.91 -16.23 -2.52
CA ILE A 47 -3.74 -17.36 -1.61
C ILE A 47 -4.65 -17.08 -0.41
N ARG A 48 -5.76 -17.82 -0.35
CA ARG A 48 -6.79 -17.64 0.68
C ARG A 48 -6.37 -18.31 1.98
N ASN A 49 -6.40 -17.55 3.06
CA ASN A 49 -6.21 -18.05 4.41
C ASN A 49 -7.59 -18.19 5.08
N PRO A 50 -7.76 -19.18 5.97
CA PRO A 50 -8.98 -19.31 6.74
C PRO A 50 -9.16 -18.08 7.64
N MET A 51 -10.41 -17.61 7.75
CA MET A 51 -10.77 -16.55 8.68
C MET A 51 -10.61 -17.09 10.12
N PRO A 52 -9.80 -16.46 10.98
CA PRO A 52 -9.72 -16.85 12.38
C PRO A 52 -11.07 -16.66 13.07
N SER A 53 -11.38 -17.52 14.05
CA SER A 53 -12.59 -17.35 14.87
C SER A 53 -12.60 -15.97 15.54
N GLY A 54 -13.79 -15.38 15.67
CA GLY A 54 -13.97 -14.02 16.21
C GLY A 54 -13.47 -12.90 15.28
N THR A 55 -13.06 -13.22 14.05
CA THR A 55 -12.67 -12.21 13.05
C THR A 55 -13.77 -11.96 12.03
N ASP A 56 -14.07 -10.69 11.78
CA ASP A 56 -14.97 -10.20 10.74
C ASP A 56 -14.25 -9.21 9.84
N CYS A 57 -14.61 -9.15 8.55
CA CYS A 57 -13.99 -8.26 7.58
C CYS A 57 -15.05 -7.49 6.78
N ARG A 58 -15.00 -6.17 6.81
CA ARG A 58 -16.02 -5.31 6.16
C ARG A 58 -15.53 -3.89 5.94
N PHE A 59 -16.27 -3.14 5.11
CA PHE A 59 -16.10 -1.70 5.02
C PHE A 59 -16.40 -1.04 6.38
N VAL A 60 -15.53 -0.14 6.79
CA VAL A 60 -15.64 0.58 8.06
C VAL A 60 -16.49 1.83 7.84
N THR A 61 -17.52 2.01 8.65
CA THR A 61 -18.39 3.19 8.56
C THR A 61 -17.66 4.45 9.00
N ALA A 62 -18.08 5.61 8.48
CA ALA A 62 -17.50 6.91 8.84
C ALA A 62 -17.53 7.15 10.36
N ASP A 63 -18.65 6.85 11.02
CA ASP A 63 -18.77 7.02 12.47
C ASP A 63 -17.83 6.10 13.24
N ARG A 64 -17.64 4.86 12.76
CA ARG A 64 -16.67 3.96 13.37
C ARG A 64 -15.24 4.47 13.18
N LEU A 65 -14.88 5.00 12.02
CA LEU A 65 -13.56 5.59 11.79
C LEU A 65 -13.29 6.79 12.71
N ARG A 66 -14.29 7.65 12.92
CA ARG A 66 -14.21 8.78 13.86
C ARG A 66 -13.99 8.31 15.30
N GLN A 67 -14.71 7.28 15.72
CA GLN A 67 -14.52 6.66 17.04
C GLN A 67 -13.11 6.09 17.18
N GLU A 68 -12.61 5.37 16.17
CA GLU A 68 -11.29 4.75 16.20
C GLU A 68 -10.15 5.79 16.15
N ALA A 69 -10.37 6.95 15.54
CA ALA A 69 -9.40 8.05 15.55
C ALA A 69 -9.18 8.66 16.95
N ALA A 70 -10.15 8.49 17.86
CA ALA A 70 -9.99 8.87 19.27
C ALA A 70 -9.27 7.80 20.12
N VAL A 71 -9.04 6.60 19.58
CA VAL A 71 -8.41 5.48 20.31
C VAL A 71 -6.90 5.48 20.09
N THR A 72 -6.14 5.52 21.18
CA THR A 72 -4.67 5.39 21.13
C THR A 72 -4.25 4.06 20.50
N GLY A 73 -3.28 4.11 19.58
CA GLY A 73 -2.74 2.93 18.91
C GLY A 73 -3.56 2.44 17.72
N SER A 74 -4.68 3.10 17.37
CA SER A 74 -5.45 2.76 16.17
C SER A 74 -4.70 3.04 14.87
N GLY A 75 -3.70 3.92 14.89
CA GLY A 75 -2.98 4.37 13.70
C GLY A 75 -3.78 5.35 12.83
N LEU A 76 -4.94 5.79 13.31
CA LEU A 76 -5.78 6.80 12.68
C LEU A 76 -5.58 8.16 13.35
N ASP A 77 -5.70 9.21 12.55
CA ASP A 77 -5.69 10.60 12.97
C ASP A 77 -7.03 11.23 12.56
N ALA A 78 -7.64 12.03 13.44
CA ALA A 78 -8.99 12.54 13.23
C ALA A 78 -9.08 13.48 12.01
N GLU A 79 -8.10 14.37 11.84
CA GLU A 79 -8.07 15.29 10.70
C GLU A 79 -7.86 14.53 9.39
N GLU A 80 -6.98 13.54 9.41
CA GLU A 80 -6.75 12.67 8.25
C GLU A 80 -8.00 11.87 7.89
N VAL A 81 -8.67 11.24 8.86
CA VAL A 81 -9.92 10.50 8.62
C VAL A 81 -10.95 11.38 7.94
N GLU A 82 -11.19 12.60 8.44
CA GLU A 82 -12.13 13.52 7.80
C GLU A 82 -11.71 13.91 6.39
N ARG A 83 -10.41 14.14 6.17
CA ARG A 83 -9.87 14.46 4.84
C ARG A 83 -10.10 13.31 3.86
N LEU A 84 -9.79 12.07 4.27
CA LEU A 84 -9.93 10.87 3.45
C LEU A 84 -11.41 10.60 3.11
N LEU A 85 -12.30 10.70 4.11
CA LEU A 85 -13.75 10.57 3.91
C LEU A 85 -14.29 11.63 2.93
N LYS A 86 -13.86 12.89 3.06
CA LYS A 86 -14.25 13.97 2.13
C LYS A 86 -13.78 13.73 0.69
N SER A 87 -12.64 13.08 0.51
CA SER A 87 -12.16 12.67 -0.81
C SER A 87 -12.81 11.41 -1.36
N GLY A 88 -13.73 10.80 -0.61
CA GLY A 88 -14.40 9.56 -1.00
C GLY A 88 -13.53 8.32 -0.87
N GLU A 89 -12.43 8.37 -0.10
CA GLU A 89 -11.66 7.16 0.19
C GLU A 89 -12.48 6.21 1.07
N GLU A 90 -12.42 4.92 0.76
CA GLU A 90 -13.11 3.87 1.49
C GLU A 90 -12.10 3.12 2.38
N CYS A 91 -12.49 2.81 3.61
CA CYS A 91 -11.69 1.99 4.52
C CYS A 91 -12.30 0.59 4.65
N PHE A 92 -11.47 -0.45 4.48
CA PHE A 92 -11.87 -1.83 4.71
C PHE A 92 -11.08 -2.39 5.90
N GLY A 93 -11.78 -2.99 6.86
CA GLY A 93 -11.23 -3.36 8.16
C GLY A 93 -11.42 -4.83 8.50
N ALA A 94 -10.44 -5.41 9.19
CA ALA A 94 -10.58 -6.66 9.93
C ALA A 94 -10.79 -6.33 11.41
N PHE A 95 -11.92 -6.81 11.93
CA PHE A 95 -12.32 -6.69 13.31
C PHE A 95 -12.03 -8.00 14.04
N VAL A 96 -11.36 -7.93 15.19
CA VAL A 96 -11.18 -9.08 16.09
C VAL A 96 -11.89 -8.74 17.39
N ASP A 97 -12.92 -9.51 17.72
CA ASP A 97 -13.77 -9.28 18.90
C ASP A 97 -14.29 -7.82 18.98
N GLY A 98 -14.66 -7.27 17.83
CA GLY A 98 -15.18 -5.90 17.69
C GLY A 98 -14.13 -4.78 17.67
N VAL A 99 -12.84 -5.09 17.78
CA VAL A 99 -11.73 -4.11 17.66
C VAL A 99 -11.23 -4.02 16.23
N LEU A 100 -11.12 -2.82 15.65
CA LEU A 100 -10.50 -2.62 14.34
C LEU A 100 -8.99 -2.88 14.40
N ALA A 101 -8.60 -4.14 14.15
CA ALA A 101 -7.25 -4.65 14.37
C ALA A 101 -6.32 -4.42 13.16
N SER A 102 -6.88 -4.46 11.96
CA SER A 102 -6.17 -4.21 10.69
C SER A 102 -7.09 -3.49 9.73
N TYR A 103 -6.56 -2.63 8.87
CA TYR A 103 -7.36 -1.98 7.83
C TYR A 103 -6.53 -1.56 6.63
N LEU A 104 -7.22 -1.35 5.51
CA LEU A 104 -6.69 -0.84 4.25
C LEU A 104 -7.54 0.33 3.77
N TRP A 105 -6.88 1.35 3.25
CA TRP A 105 -7.54 2.50 2.62
C TRP A 105 -7.48 2.38 1.10
N PHE A 106 -8.62 2.63 0.47
CA PHE A 106 -8.81 2.55 -0.97
C PHE A 106 -9.15 3.92 -1.53
N SER A 107 -8.41 4.32 -2.56
CA SER A 107 -8.65 5.59 -3.25
C SER A 107 -9.64 5.39 -4.40
N PRO A 108 -10.63 6.27 -4.59
CA PRO A 108 -11.55 6.22 -5.73
C PRO A 108 -10.93 6.77 -7.02
N GLY A 109 -9.80 7.49 -6.92
CA GLY A 109 -9.10 8.10 -8.04
C GLY A 109 -7.60 8.25 -7.76
N PRO A 110 -6.86 9.08 -8.53
CA PRO A 110 -5.43 9.24 -8.37
C PRO A 110 -5.02 9.47 -6.91
N ALA A 111 -4.06 8.69 -6.42
CA ALA A 111 -3.70 8.64 -5.01
C ALA A 111 -2.30 9.22 -4.78
N HIS A 112 -2.17 10.10 -3.79
CA HIS A 112 -0.87 10.67 -3.43
C HIS A 112 0.12 9.57 -3.00
N LEU A 113 1.32 9.59 -3.57
CA LEU A 113 2.41 8.67 -3.28
C LEU A 113 3.46 9.29 -2.36
N VAL A 114 4.05 10.42 -2.80
CA VAL A 114 5.10 11.16 -2.11
C VAL A 114 5.21 12.57 -2.71
N ASP A 115 5.47 13.58 -1.89
CA ASP A 115 5.62 14.98 -2.31
C ASP A 115 4.47 15.49 -3.21
N ASP A 116 4.76 15.91 -4.44
CA ASP A 116 3.78 16.30 -5.46
C ASP A 116 3.41 15.14 -6.40
N VAL A 117 3.79 13.89 -6.09
CA VAL A 117 3.64 12.74 -6.99
C VAL A 117 2.45 11.87 -6.61
N PHE A 118 1.65 11.52 -7.62
CA PHE A 118 0.43 10.73 -7.51
C PHE A 118 0.54 9.46 -8.36
N VAL A 119 -0.11 8.40 -7.91
CA VAL A 119 -0.35 7.18 -8.69
C VAL A 119 -1.70 7.30 -9.38
N ARG A 120 -1.70 7.28 -10.71
CA ARG A 120 -2.89 6.96 -11.50
C ARG A 120 -2.97 5.45 -11.70
N PHE A 121 -4.18 4.92 -11.69
CA PHE A 121 -4.46 3.51 -11.94
C PHE A 121 -5.75 3.40 -12.77
N ASP A 122 -5.93 2.26 -13.45
CA ASP A 122 -7.18 1.96 -14.16
C ASP A 122 -8.31 1.71 -13.16
N PRO A 123 -9.45 2.41 -13.26
CA PRO A 123 -10.59 2.20 -12.36
C PRO A 123 -11.18 0.79 -12.45
N ALA A 124 -10.84 -0.02 -13.45
CA ALA A 124 -11.16 -1.45 -13.46
C ALA A 124 -10.56 -2.19 -12.25
N TYR A 125 -9.55 -1.63 -11.57
CA TYR A 125 -8.98 -2.16 -10.33
C TYR A 125 -9.32 -1.28 -9.13
N ALA A 126 -9.37 -1.88 -7.94
CA ALA A 126 -9.32 -1.13 -6.70
C ALA A 126 -7.85 -0.80 -6.35
N TYR A 127 -7.59 0.39 -5.81
CA TYR A 127 -6.24 0.80 -5.42
C TYR A 127 -6.13 0.95 -3.90
N SER A 128 -5.37 0.04 -3.28
CA SER A 128 -5.01 0.14 -1.86
C SER A 128 -3.83 1.08 -1.71
N ARG A 129 -4.11 2.27 -1.15
CA ARG A 129 -3.13 3.33 -0.94
C ARG A 129 -2.18 2.99 0.21
N TRP A 130 -2.74 2.53 1.33
CA TRP A 130 -1.98 2.14 2.49
C TRP A 130 -2.77 1.17 3.37
N ALA A 131 -2.09 0.55 4.31
CA ALA A 131 -2.65 -0.37 5.26
C ALA A 131 -1.95 -0.23 6.61
N PHE A 132 -2.67 -0.58 7.67
CA PHE A 132 -2.14 -0.59 9.03
C PHE A 132 -2.61 -1.84 9.76
N THR A 133 -1.82 -2.27 10.74
CA THR A 133 -2.20 -3.33 11.67
C THR A 133 -1.64 -2.95 13.03
N ARG A 134 -2.53 -2.89 14.02
CA ARG A 134 -2.21 -2.60 15.41
C ARG A 134 -1.13 -3.55 15.91
N SER A 135 -0.21 -3.05 16.73
CA SER A 135 0.96 -3.79 17.22
C SER A 135 0.59 -5.14 17.85
N GLU A 136 -0.47 -5.15 18.64
CA GLU A 136 -0.95 -6.29 19.45
C GLU A 136 -1.53 -7.42 18.57
N TYR A 137 -1.78 -7.11 17.29
CA TYR A 137 -2.37 -8.03 16.33
C TYR A 137 -1.42 -8.39 15.17
N ARG A 138 -0.18 -7.89 15.20
CA ARG A 138 0.83 -8.27 14.20
C ARG A 138 1.20 -9.75 14.35
N GLY A 139 1.66 -10.35 13.24
CA GLY A 139 1.98 -11.79 13.20
C GLY A 139 0.77 -12.72 13.00
N LYS A 140 -0.47 -12.23 13.21
CA LYS A 140 -1.72 -13.01 13.05
C LYS A 140 -2.27 -13.02 11.62
N GLN A 141 -1.47 -12.62 10.63
CA GLN A 141 -1.84 -12.54 9.21
C GLN A 141 -3.08 -11.68 8.87
N LEU A 142 -3.54 -10.82 9.79
CA LEU A 142 -4.76 -10.02 9.58
C LEU A 142 -4.71 -9.11 8.35
N HIS A 143 -3.54 -8.60 7.97
CA HIS A 143 -3.40 -7.85 6.72
C HIS A 143 -3.79 -8.68 5.49
N ALA A 144 -3.38 -9.95 5.43
CA ALA A 144 -3.71 -10.86 4.33
C ALA A 144 -5.20 -11.19 4.34
N ILE A 145 -5.75 -11.53 5.51
CA ILE A 145 -7.17 -11.83 5.71
C ILE A 145 -8.05 -10.64 5.32
N CYS A 146 -7.69 -9.43 5.75
CA CYS A 146 -8.41 -8.21 5.42
C CYS A 146 -8.35 -7.93 3.92
N LYS A 147 -7.18 -8.09 3.29
CA LYS A 147 -7.00 -7.81 1.86
C LYS A 147 -7.63 -8.87 0.93
N GLN A 148 -7.65 -10.16 1.29
CA GLN A 148 -8.40 -11.17 0.52
C GLN A 148 -9.92 -10.91 0.61
N SER A 149 -10.41 -10.50 1.78
CA SER A 149 -11.84 -10.20 1.94
C SER A 149 -12.23 -8.92 1.20
N ALA A 150 -11.36 -7.90 1.22
CA ALA A 150 -11.54 -6.71 0.38
C ALA A 150 -11.54 -7.06 -1.12
N LEU A 151 -10.71 -8.03 -1.54
CA LEU A 151 -10.68 -8.49 -2.92
C LEU A 151 -12.01 -9.11 -3.31
N ASP A 152 -12.61 -9.94 -2.45
CA ASP A 152 -13.93 -10.55 -2.70
C ASP A 152 -15.00 -9.47 -2.91
N GLU A 153 -15.03 -8.47 -2.03
CA GLU A 153 -15.96 -7.33 -2.13
C GLU A 153 -15.76 -6.51 -3.40
N PHE A 154 -14.52 -6.17 -3.75
CA PHE A 154 -14.26 -5.42 -4.97
C PHE A 154 -14.52 -6.25 -6.23
N THR A 155 -14.27 -7.56 -6.20
CA THR A 155 -14.60 -8.46 -7.31
C THR A 155 -16.11 -8.56 -7.50
N ALA A 156 -16.88 -8.65 -6.41
CA ALA A 156 -18.34 -8.60 -6.45
C ALA A 156 -18.87 -7.26 -7.02
N ARG A 157 -18.13 -6.16 -6.83
CA ARG A 157 -18.38 -4.85 -7.46
C ARG A 157 -17.86 -4.74 -8.90
N GLY A 158 -17.39 -5.84 -9.50
CA GLY A 158 -16.91 -5.89 -10.89
C GLY A 158 -15.47 -5.40 -11.10
N ARG A 159 -14.67 -5.24 -10.04
CA ARG A 159 -13.24 -4.89 -10.18
C ARG A 159 -12.42 -6.13 -10.52
N LEU A 160 -11.36 -5.95 -11.30
CA LEU A 160 -10.47 -7.02 -11.78
C LEU A 160 -9.43 -7.48 -10.74
N GLY A 161 -9.30 -6.75 -9.63
CA GLY A 161 -8.35 -7.05 -8.56
C GLY A 161 -7.98 -5.81 -7.75
N ILE A 162 -7.00 -5.99 -6.85
CA ILE A 162 -6.45 -4.91 -6.01
C ILE A 162 -5.01 -4.62 -6.42
N ILE A 163 -4.75 -3.36 -6.76
CA ILE A 163 -3.42 -2.81 -6.97
C ILE A 163 -2.91 -2.16 -5.68
N SER A 164 -1.61 -2.27 -5.43
CA SER A 164 -0.91 -1.52 -4.37
C SER A 164 0.51 -1.19 -4.81
N VAL A 165 1.02 -0.05 -4.37
CA VAL A 165 2.38 0.40 -4.65
C VAL A 165 3.15 0.48 -3.34
N VAL A 166 4.32 -0.16 -3.30
CA VAL A 166 5.19 -0.18 -2.12
C VAL A 166 6.61 0.18 -2.50
N TYR A 167 7.36 0.77 -1.58
CA TYR A 167 8.80 0.98 -1.79
C TYR A 167 9.50 -0.35 -2.13
N ALA A 168 10.41 -0.30 -3.11
CA ALA A 168 11.04 -1.51 -3.65
C ALA A 168 11.94 -2.25 -2.64
N TRP A 169 12.38 -1.55 -1.59
CA TRP A 169 13.17 -2.06 -0.47
C TRP A 169 12.33 -2.39 0.78
N ASN A 170 11.01 -2.20 0.77
CA ASN A 170 10.17 -2.57 1.90
C ASN A 170 9.93 -4.09 1.92
N SER A 171 10.93 -4.82 2.40
CA SER A 171 10.94 -6.29 2.46
C SER A 171 9.76 -6.86 3.24
N HIS A 172 9.33 -6.19 4.31
CA HIS A 172 8.20 -6.61 5.14
C HIS A 172 6.88 -6.57 4.35
N SER A 173 6.57 -5.45 3.70
CA SER A 173 5.35 -5.34 2.87
C SER A 173 5.41 -6.27 1.66
N LEU A 174 6.58 -6.44 1.05
CA LEU A 174 6.74 -7.35 -0.08
C LEU A 174 6.58 -8.82 0.30
N SER A 175 7.07 -9.22 1.48
CA SER A 175 6.89 -10.57 2.02
C SER A 175 5.42 -10.82 2.38
N ALA A 176 4.77 -9.87 3.07
CA ALA A 176 3.35 -9.97 3.39
C ALA A 176 2.46 -10.07 2.14
N ALA A 177 2.75 -9.25 1.12
CA ALA A 177 2.02 -9.29 -0.15
C ALA A 177 2.24 -10.61 -0.91
N ALA A 178 3.46 -11.16 -0.90
CA ALA A 178 3.75 -12.44 -1.55
C ALA A 178 2.99 -13.60 -0.90
N LYS A 179 2.86 -13.62 0.45
CA LYS A 179 2.07 -14.63 1.17
C LYS A 179 0.57 -14.61 0.84
N LEU A 180 0.06 -13.45 0.43
CA LEU A 180 -1.31 -13.29 -0.07
C LEU A 180 -1.46 -13.71 -1.55
N GLY A 181 -0.36 -13.97 -2.26
CA GLY A 181 -0.39 -14.24 -3.70
C GLY A 181 -0.39 -12.99 -4.58
N CYS A 182 0.08 -11.85 -4.07
CA CYS A 182 0.29 -10.68 -4.91
C CYS A 182 1.42 -10.94 -5.92
N VAL A 183 1.15 -10.71 -7.20
CA VAL A 183 2.13 -10.74 -8.27
C VAL A 183 2.81 -9.37 -8.42
N ARG A 184 4.11 -9.39 -8.76
CA ARG A 184 4.88 -8.16 -9.04
C ARG A 184 4.72 -7.80 -10.50
N VAL A 185 3.91 -6.78 -10.79
CA VAL A 185 3.61 -6.37 -12.17
C VAL A 185 4.78 -5.59 -12.78
N GLY A 186 5.38 -4.69 -12.00
CA GLY A 186 6.38 -3.78 -12.51
C GLY A 186 6.92 -2.83 -11.47
N LEU A 187 7.53 -1.75 -11.97
CA LEU A 187 8.22 -0.76 -11.17
C LEU A 187 7.71 0.64 -11.55
N LEU A 188 7.68 1.52 -10.56
CA LEU A 188 7.50 2.96 -10.70
C LEU A 188 8.73 3.64 -10.10
N GLY A 189 9.10 4.83 -10.59
CA GLY A 189 10.31 5.49 -10.13
C GLY A 189 10.24 7.00 -10.21
N ILE A 190 10.89 7.65 -9.25
CA ILE A 190 11.27 9.06 -9.30
C ILE A 190 12.79 9.05 -9.34
N VAL A 191 13.39 9.50 -10.43
CA VAL A 191 14.85 9.47 -10.65
C VAL A 191 15.28 10.86 -11.07
N TRP A 192 15.99 11.59 -10.20
CA TRP A 192 16.42 12.97 -10.44
C TRP A 192 15.24 13.87 -10.84
N GLY A 193 14.17 13.81 -10.04
CA GLY A 193 12.90 14.51 -10.30
C GLY A 193 12.07 14.01 -11.50
N LYS A 194 12.58 13.08 -12.32
CA LYS A 194 11.82 12.53 -13.46
C LYS A 194 10.98 11.35 -13.05
N LEU A 195 9.73 11.35 -13.48
CA LEU A 195 8.81 10.24 -13.28
C LEU A 195 9.07 9.15 -14.30
N TRP A 196 9.14 7.90 -13.82
CA TRP A 196 9.32 6.72 -14.64
C TRP A 196 8.27 5.66 -14.28
N THR A 197 7.82 4.95 -15.29
CA THR A 197 6.83 3.89 -15.18
C THR A 197 7.25 2.76 -16.12
N SER A 198 7.26 1.52 -15.64
CA SER A 198 7.59 0.37 -16.48
C SER A 198 6.49 0.07 -17.50
N LYS A 199 6.83 -0.61 -18.60
CA LYS A 199 5.85 -1.03 -19.63
C LYS A 199 4.73 -1.89 -19.05
N ASN A 200 5.04 -2.77 -18.09
CA ASN A 200 4.05 -3.64 -17.46
C ASN A 200 3.11 -2.87 -16.52
N CYS A 201 3.59 -1.85 -15.80
CA CYS A 201 2.69 -0.98 -15.04
C CYS A 201 1.68 -0.28 -15.97
N ARG A 202 2.14 0.26 -17.10
CA ARG A 202 1.23 0.89 -18.09
C ARG A 202 0.17 -0.06 -18.63
N ARG A 203 0.48 -1.36 -18.77
CA ARG A 203 -0.49 -2.37 -19.25
C ARG A 203 -1.66 -2.61 -18.31
N VAL A 204 -1.48 -2.35 -17.01
CA VAL A 204 -2.55 -2.40 -16.00
C VAL A 204 -3.04 -0.99 -15.63
N GLY A 205 -2.78 -0.01 -16.50
CA GLY A 205 -3.16 1.38 -16.37
C GLY A 205 -2.51 2.15 -15.22
N LEU A 206 -1.37 1.66 -14.69
CA LEU A 206 -0.60 2.37 -13.68
C LEU A 206 0.41 3.35 -14.27
N SER A 207 0.44 4.56 -13.74
CA SER A 207 1.47 5.56 -14.02
C SER A 207 1.67 6.52 -12.86
N LEU A 208 2.78 7.25 -12.88
CA LEU A 208 3.00 8.39 -11.99
C LEU A 208 2.64 9.69 -12.72
N GLU A 209 2.06 10.63 -11.98
CA GLU A 209 1.86 12.01 -12.42
C GLU A 209 2.25 12.99 -11.31
N ARG A 210 2.54 14.23 -11.69
CA ARG A 210 2.67 15.32 -10.71
C ARG A 210 1.32 15.99 -10.53
N SER A 211 1.03 16.39 -9.30
CA SER A 211 -0.10 17.24 -8.98
C SER A 211 0.00 18.54 -9.78
N PRO A 212 -1.07 18.95 -10.49
CA PRO A 212 -1.13 20.29 -11.08
C PRO A 212 -1.06 21.39 -10.02
N ASN A 213 -1.45 21.08 -8.78
CA ASN A 213 -1.54 22.04 -7.67
C ASN A 213 -0.30 22.06 -6.76
N GLY A 214 0.81 21.42 -7.19
CA GLY A 214 2.07 21.40 -6.43
C GLY A 214 2.12 20.39 -5.29
N LYS A 215 3.11 20.55 -4.39
CA LYS A 215 3.36 19.63 -3.27
C LYS A 215 2.20 19.63 -2.30
N ILE A 216 1.60 18.47 -2.06
CA ILE A 216 0.67 18.28 -0.96
C ILE A 216 1.49 17.77 0.24
N PRO A 217 1.45 18.45 1.40
CA PRO A 217 2.22 18.01 2.55
C PRO A 217 1.85 16.58 2.93
N MET A 218 2.83 15.69 2.96
CA MET A 218 2.68 14.37 3.55
C MET A 218 2.50 14.53 5.06
N MET A 219 1.34 14.17 5.61
CA MET A 219 1.23 13.97 7.04
C MET A 219 1.92 12.64 7.39
N LYS A 220 2.89 12.71 8.30
CA LYS A 220 3.79 11.59 8.64
C LYS A 220 2.95 10.36 9.00
N SER A 221 3.15 9.24 8.31
CA SER A 221 2.72 7.94 8.86
C SER A 221 3.48 7.75 10.17
N ARG A 222 2.82 8.00 11.30
CA ARG A 222 3.40 7.74 12.61
C ARG A 222 3.46 6.23 12.78
N ARG A 223 4.64 5.75 13.18
CA ARG A 223 4.98 4.33 13.36
C ARG A 223 4.12 3.68 14.43
#